data_AF-A0A4S4NMS9-F1
#
_entry.id   AF-A0A4S4NMS9-F1
#
_cell.length_a   1.000
_cell.length_b   1.000
_cell.length_c   1.000
_cell.angle_alpha   90.00
_cell.angle_beta   90.00
_cell.angle_gamma   90.00
#
_symmetry.space_group_name_H-M   'P 1'
#
loop_
_entity.id
_entity.type
_entity.pdbx_description
1 polymer ?
#
loop_
_entity_poly.entity_id
_entity_poly.type
_entity_poly.pdbx_seq_one_letter_code
_entity_poly.pdbx_strand_id
1 'polypeptide(L)'
;MKYRLSVVLLLLFLAHVLKGVGDTLQFHYESSPYADLGNTSFWNPEQSWKAKYASDPTGEPLRPLREKFPGSTTLFVATTDAWHLSQSLQYACIRLAVCLLAVPLLGWRGGWAYAGLYALIWVVQAAGFHLAYTWFG
;
A
#
# COMPACT_ATOMS: atom_id res chain seq x y z
N MET A 1 -19.51 -20.17 8.53
CA MET A 1 -19.63 -19.53 7.21
C MET A 1 -20.10 -18.06 7.31
N LYS A 2 -21.21 -17.77 8.02
CA LYS A 2 -21.78 -16.41 8.17
C LYS A 2 -20.78 -15.33 8.65
N TYR A 3 -20.01 -15.61 9.71
CA TYR A 3 -19.01 -14.67 10.24
C TYR A 3 -17.86 -14.40 9.26
N ARG A 4 -17.40 -15.43 8.54
CA ARG A 4 -16.32 -15.27 7.55
C ARG A 4 -16.75 -14.37 6.40
N LEU A 5 -17.97 -14.56 5.88
CA LEU A 5 -18.50 -13.70 4.83
C LEU A 5 -18.61 -12.25 5.30
N SER A 6 -19.06 -12.02 6.53
CA SER A 6 -19.14 -10.67 7.10
C SER A 6 -17.76 -9.99 7.17
N VAL A 7 -16.73 -10.72 7.60
CA VAL A 7 -15.35 -10.23 7.62
C VAL A 7 -14.82 -9.95 6.22
N VAL A 8 -15.12 -10.82 5.24
CA VAL A 8 -14.75 -10.60 3.83
C VAL A 8 -15.38 -9.32 3.29
N LEU A 9 -16.68 -9.12 3.51
CA LEU A 9 -17.38 -7.91 3.07
C LEU A 9 -16.81 -6.64 3.74
N LEU A 10 -16.48 -6.71 5.03
CA LEU A 10 -15.82 -5.62 5.74
C LEU A 10 -14.43 -5.31 5.15
N LEU A 11 -13.62 -6.32 4.85
CA LEU A 11 -12.31 -6.13 4.23
C LEU A 11 -12.42 -5.50 2.84
N LEU A 12 -13.39 -5.91 2.03
CA LEU A 12 -13.64 -5.33 0.70
C LEU A 12 -14.14 -3.89 0.78
N PHE A 13 -14.99 -3.59 1.77
CA PHE A 13 -15.42 -2.22 2.07
C PHE A 13 -14.22 -1.34 2.45
N LEU A 14 -13.40 -1.78 3.40
CA LEU A 14 -12.21 -1.06 3.83
C LEU A 14 -11.21 -0.87 2.68
N ALA A 15 -11.03 -1.87 1.81
CA ALA A 15 -10.18 -1.75 0.63
C ALA A 15 -10.63 -0.60 -0.29
N HIS A 16 -11.94 -0.41 -0.48
CA HIS A 16 -12.46 0.66 -1.33
C HIS A 16 -12.47 2.03 -0.63
N VAL A 17 -12.64 2.07 0.70
CA VAL A 17 -12.38 3.29 1.48
C VAL A 17 -10.92 3.73 1.30
N LEU A 18 -9.97 2.81 1.43
CA LEU A 18 -8.54 3.09 1.24
C LEU A 18 -8.22 3.53 -0.19
N LYS A 19 -8.90 2.95 -1.20
CA LYS A 19 -8.81 3.44 -2.57
C LYS A 19 -9.25 4.90 -2.67
N GLY A 20 -10.39 5.24 -2.07
CA GLY A 20 -10.90 6.61 -2.04
C GLY A 20 -9.94 7.58 -1.36
N VAL A 21 -9.27 7.16 -0.28
CA VAL A 21 -8.19 7.93 0.34
C VAL A 21 -7.05 8.15 -0.65
N GLY A 22 -6.54 7.09 -1.30
CA GLY A 22 -5.47 7.20 -2.29
C GLY A 22 -5.81 8.11 -3.47
N ASP A 23 -7.02 8.00 -4.01
CA ASP A 23 -7.51 8.87 -5.10
C ASP A 23 -7.65 10.33 -4.64
N THR A 24 -8.14 10.55 -3.41
CA THR A 24 -8.27 11.90 -2.83
C THR A 24 -6.90 12.54 -2.67
N LEU A 25 -5.92 11.80 -2.15
CA LEU A 25 -4.54 12.27 -2.06
C LEU A 25 -3.97 12.58 -3.45
N GLN A 26 -4.18 11.71 -4.43
CA GLN A 26 -3.58 11.86 -5.77
C GLN A 26 -4.18 13.01 -6.59
N PHE A 27 -5.50 13.22 -6.52
CA PHE A 27 -6.22 14.09 -7.45
C PHE A 27 -6.88 15.30 -6.79
N HIS A 28 -7.08 15.28 -5.47
CA HIS A 28 -7.87 16.27 -4.74
C HIS A 28 -7.19 16.77 -3.46
N TYR A 29 -5.87 16.60 -3.34
CA TYR A 29 -5.12 16.90 -2.12
C TYR A 29 -5.40 18.30 -1.57
N GLU A 30 -5.21 19.35 -2.39
CA GLU A 30 -5.34 20.76 -1.99
C GLU A 30 -6.74 21.12 -1.46
N SER A 31 -7.78 20.43 -1.92
CA SER A 31 -9.17 20.63 -1.48
C SER A 31 -9.62 19.66 -0.38
N SER A 32 -8.74 18.77 0.06
CA SER A 32 -9.06 17.70 1.01
C SER A 32 -8.64 18.04 2.44
N PRO A 33 -9.24 17.41 3.46
CA PRO A 33 -8.79 17.57 4.85
C PRO A 33 -7.32 17.17 5.09
N TYR A 34 -6.69 16.44 4.15
CA TYR A 34 -5.29 16.02 4.27
C TYR A 34 -4.31 17.20 4.10
N ALA A 35 -4.71 18.26 3.39
CA ALA A 35 -3.92 19.48 3.26
C ALA A 35 -3.72 20.18 4.62
N ASP A 36 -4.69 20.05 5.51
CA ASP A 36 -4.68 20.69 6.83
C ASP A 36 -3.89 19.91 7.90
N LEU A 37 -3.41 18.69 7.60
CA LEU A 37 -2.71 17.82 8.56
C LEU A 37 -1.24 18.20 8.80
N GLY A 38 -0.73 19.24 8.13
CA GLY A 38 0.58 19.87 8.36
C GLY A 38 1.83 19.06 7.95
N ASN A 39 1.76 17.73 7.90
CA ASN A 39 2.87 16.89 7.43
C ASN A 39 2.82 16.68 5.90
N THR A 40 3.14 17.73 5.13
CA THR A 40 3.13 17.67 3.66
C THR A 40 4.07 16.60 3.11
N SER A 41 5.18 16.31 3.81
CA SER A 41 6.13 15.26 3.41
C SER A 41 5.56 13.84 3.46
N PHE A 42 4.42 13.64 4.14
CA PHE A 42 3.71 12.35 4.17
C PHE A 42 2.41 12.39 3.37
N TRP A 43 1.63 13.48 3.50
CA TRP A 43 0.29 13.58 2.94
C TRP A 43 0.24 14.12 1.51
N ASN A 44 1.17 15.00 1.11
CA ASN A 44 1.16 15.60 -0.23
C ASN A 44 1.93 14.72 -1.23
N PRO A 45 1.29 14.09 -2.23
CA PRO A 45 2.00 13.25 -3.21
C PRO A 45 3.05 13.99 -4.04
N GLU A 46 2.93 15.30 -4.22
CA GLU A 46 3.91 16.11 -4.94
C GLU A 46 5.23 16.27 -4.16
N GLN A 47 5.18 16.15 -2.83
CA GLN A 47 6.33 16.34 -1.95
C GLN A 47 6.80 15.04 -1.29
N SER A 48 5.91 14.06 -1.14
CA SER A 48 6.16 12.90 -0.29
C SER A 48 7.24 11.95 -0.81
N TRP A 49 7.57 12.03 -2.10
CA TRP A 49 8.73 11.35 -2.65
C TRP A 49 10.03 11.73 -1.94
N LYS A 50 10.15 12.97 -1.40
CA LYS A 50 11.34 13.41 -0.67
C LYS A 50 11.57 12.58 0.60
N ALA A 51 10.51 12.13 1.27
CA ALA A 51 10.60 11.35 2.51
C ALA A 51 11.24 9.96 2.33
N LYS A 52 11.35 9.49 1.08
CA LYS A 52 12.01 8.23 0.70
C LYS A 52 13.52 8.33 0.71
N TYR A 53 14.06 9.54 0.65
CA TYR A 53 15.49 9.76 0.46
C TYR A 53 16.15 10.40 1.67
N ALA A 54 17.45 10.15 1.83
CA ALA A 54 18.26 10.83 2.83
C ALA A 54 18.34 12.32 2.50
N SER A 55 18.13 13.18 3.51
CA SER A 55 18.11 14.63 3.36
C SER A 55 19.25 15.29 4.13
N ASP A 56 19.60 16.50 3.72
CA ASP A 56 20.49 17.38 4.47
C ASP A 56 19.75 18.05 5.66
N PRO A 57 20.44 18.86 6.49
CA PRO A 57 19.80 19.57 7.61
C PRO A 57 18.74 20.60 7.20
N THR A 58 18.71 21.01 5.93
CA THR A 58 17.68 21.92 5.39
C THR A 58 16.43 21.17 4.91
N GLY A 59 16.46 19.83 4.91
CA GLY A 59 15.36 18.98 4.49
C GLY A 59 15.39 18.65 3.00
N GLU A 60 16.43 19.06 2.26
CA GLU A 60 16.55 18.75 0.83
C GLU A 60 17.21 17.38 0.60
N PRO A 61 16.72 16.57 -0.35
CA PRO A 61 17.32 15.28 -0.66
C PRO A 61 18.78 15.40 -1.09
N LEU A 62 19.65 14.62 -0.45
CA LEU A 62 21.06 14.53 -0.82
C LEU A 62 21.20 14.05 -2.27
N ARG A 63 22.19 14.61 -2.98
CA ARG A 63 22.53 14.23 -4.36
C ARG A 63 23.92 13.58 -4.37
N PRO A 64 24.11 12.39 -5.00
CA PRO A 64 23.08 11.56 -5.65
C PRO A 64 22.06 11.02 -4.64
N LEU A 65 20.83 10.74 -5.10
CA LEU A 65 19.75 10.25 -4.25
C LEU A 65 20.16 8.94 -3.56
N ARG A 66 19.94 8.88 -2.25
CA ARG A 66 20.19 7.71 -1.42
C ARG A 66 18.94 7.42 -0.61
N GLU A 67 18.62 6.14 -0.46
CA GLU A 67 17.52 5.72 0.41
C GLU A 67 17.70 6.28 1.82
N LYS A 68 16.62 6.77 2.42
CA LYS A 68 16.65 7.25 3.81
C LYS A 68 17.01 6.13 4.79
N PHE A 69 16.48 4.94 4.52
CA PHE A 69 16.78 3.69 5.18
C PHE A 69 16.57 2.53 4.18
N PRO A 70 17.18 1.35 4.39
CA PRO A 70 17.10 0.24 3.44
C PRO A 70 15.65 -0.11 3.08
N GLY A 71 15.31 -0.03 1.80
CA GLY A 71 13.98 -0.33 1.27
C GLY A 71 12.96 0.81 1.35
N SER A 72 13.34 2.01 1.79
CA SER A 72 12.46 3.20 1.83
C SER A 72 11.95 3.64 0.45
N THR A 73 12.61 3.25 -0.64
CA THR A 73 12.13 3.48 -2.01
C THR A 73 11.40 2.28 -2.62
N THR A 74 11.38 1.15 -1.91
CA THR A 74 10.84 -0.13 -2.40
C THR A 74 9.91 -0.77 -1.38
N LEU A 75 10.37 -1.76 -0.60
CA LEU A 75 9.54 -2.59 0.28
C LEU A 75 8.82 -1.78 1.37
N PHE A 76 9.46 -0.73 1.87
CA PHE A 76 8.96 0.11 2.94
C PHE A 76 8.46 1.47 2.46
N VAL A 77 8.23 1.64 1.16
CA VAL A 77 7.70 2.89 0.58
C VAL A 77 6.38 3.32 1.24
N ALA A 78 5.55 2.36 1.64
CA ALA A 78 4.31 2.59 2.38
C ALA A 78 4.50 3.29 3.74
N THR A 79 5.70 3.29 4.31
CA THR A 79 5.99 4.00 5.57
C THR A 79 6.47 5.43 5.33
N THR A 80 6.75 5.79 4.08
CA THR A 80 7.30 7.10 3.70
C THR A 80 6.24 8.06 3.20
N ASP A 81 5.13 7.56 2.66
CA ASP A 81 4.03 8.41 2.18
C ASP A 81 2.64 7.75 2.28
N ALA A 82 1.62 8.60 2.45
CA ALA A 82 0.25 8.19 2.69
C ALA A 82 -0.40 7.51 1.48
N TRP A 83 0.00 7.86 0.26
CA TRP A 83 -0.55 7.28 -0.95
C TRP A 83 -0.14 5.81 -1.09
N HIS A 84 1.16 5.50 -0.97
CA HIS A 84 1.64 4.13 -0.97
C HIS A 84 1.14 3.35 0.25
N LEU A 85 0.97 4.00 1.40
CA LEU A 85 0.33 3.38 2.57
C LEU A 85 -1.09 2.93 2.26
N SER A 86 -1.91 3.83 1.71
CA SER A 86 -3.31 3.56 1.39
C SER A 86 -3.46 2.40 0.41
N GLN A 87 -2.64 2.36 -0.65
CA GLN A 87 -2.62 1.26 -1.62
C GLN A 87 -2.13 -0.05 -1.01
N SER A 88 -1.08 0.00 -0.19
CA SER A 88 -0.54 -1.20 0.46
C SER A 88 -1.57 -1.85 1.39
N LEU A 89 -2.29 -1.03 2.17
CA LEU A 89 -3.39 -1.47 3.03
C LEU A 89 -4.59 -1.96 2.20
N GLN A 90 -4.93 -1.31 1.09
CA GLN A 90 -5.98 -1.75 0.17
C GLN A 90 -5.70 -3.17 -0.34
N TYR A 91 -4.49 -3.40 -0.88
CA TYR A 91 -4.10 -4.71 -1.36
C TYR A 91 -4.00 -5.73 -0.23
N ALA A 92 -3.59 -5.33 0.97
CA ALA A 92 -3.58 -6.22 2.13
C ALA A 92 -5.01 -6.70 2.48
N CYS A 93 -5.99 -5.80 2.50
CA CYS A 93 -7.39 -6.15 2.73
C CYS A 93 -7.92 -7.15 1.68
N ILE A 94 -7.64 -6.90 0.40
CA ILE A 94 -8.04 -7.79 -0.70
C ILE A 94 -7.40 -9.17 -0.57
N ARG A 95 -6.09 -9.23 -0.30
CA ARG A 95 -5.37 -10.50 -0.11
C ARG A 95 -5.90 -11.29 1.09
N LEU A 96 -6.17 -10.62 2.21
CA LEU A 96 -6.78 -11.25 3.39
C LEU A 96 -8.18 -11.79 3.08
N ALA A 97 -8.99 -11.05 2.32
CA ALA A 97 -10.31 -11.50 1.89
C ALA A 97 -10.22 -12.79 1.05
N VAL A 98 -9.27 -12.85 0.10
CA VAL A 98 -9.01 -14.06 -0.70
C VAL A 98 -8.55 -15.22 0.19
N CYS A 99 -7.62 -15.00 1.12
CA CYS A 99 -7.16 -16.04 2.04
C CYS A 99 -8.32 -16.61 2.90
N LEU A 100 -9.23 -15.76 3.39
CA LEU A 100 -10.40 -16.20 4.16
C LEU A 100 -11.39 -17.02 3.33
N LEU A 101 -11.58 -16.66 2.06
CA LEU A 101 -12.41 -17.42 1.11
C LEU A 101 -11.77 -18.74 0.69
N ALA A 102 -10.44 -18.83 0.70
CA ALA A 102 -9.72 -20.07 0.40
C ALA A 102 -9.87 -21.12 1.51
N VAL A 103 -10.18 -20.73 2.76
CA VAL A 103 -10.31 -21.66 3.89
C VAL A 103 -11.28 -22.82 3.65
N PRO A 104 -12.54 -22.59 3.25
CA PRO A 104 -13.45 -23.70 2.93
C PRO A 104 -13.01 -24.54 1.73
N LEU A 105 -12.24 -23.98 0.79
CA LEU A 105 -11.80 -24.68 -0.43
C LEU A 105 -10.60 -25.60 -0.18
N LEU A 106 -9.64 -25.14 0.62
CA LEU A 106 -8.38 -25.86 0.88
C LEU A 106 -8.38 -26.63 2.21
N GLY A 107 -9.40 -26.41 3.05
CA GLY A 107 -9.40 -26.83 4.45
C GLY A 107 -8.42 -26.03 5.30
N TRP A 108 -8.55 -26.09 6.62
CA TRP A 108 -7.57 -25.46 7.50
C TRP A 108 -6.25 -26.25 7.50
N ARG A 109 -5.18 -25.64 6.99
CA ARG A 109 -3.83 -26.25 6.87
C ARG A 109 -2.79 -25.57 7.77
N GLY A 110 -3.24 -24.82 8.77
CA GLY A 110 -2.40 -24.00 9.67
C GLY A 110 -2.06 -22.62 9.10
N GLY A 111 -1.69 -21.68 9.99
CA GLY A 111 -1.46 -20.27 9.64
C GLY A 111 -0.39 -20.05 8.56
N TRP A 112 0.66 -20.87 8.55
CA TRP A 112 1.76 -20.77 7.58
C TRP A 112 1.31 -21.04 6.13
N ALA A 113 0.34 -21.93 5.92
CA ALA A 113 -0.18 -22.18 4.58
C ALA A 113 -0.88 -20.93 4.02
N TYR A 114 -1.61 -20.20 4.85
CA TYR A 114 -2.29 -18.96 4.44
C TYR A 114 -1.35 -17.76 4.37
N ALA A 115 -0.28 -17.71 5.17
CA ALA A 115 0.80 -16.76 5.00
C ALA A 115 1.53 -16.98 3.67
N GLY A 116 1.79 -18.24 3.31
CA GLY A 116 2.34 -18.61 2.00
C GLY A 116 1.40 -18.23 0.85
N LEU A 117 0.09 -18.48 0.99
CA LEU A 117 -0.90 -18.05 -0.01
C LEU A 117 -0.94 -16.52 -0.16
N TYR A 118 -0.91 -15.78 0.95
CA TYR A 118 -0.86 -14.32 0.94
C TYR A 118 0.38 -13.80 0.19
N ALA A 119 1.55 -14.39 0.48
CA ALA A 119 2.80 -14.05 -0.19
C ALA A 119 2.77 -14.39 -1.68
N LEU A 120 2.21 -15.55 -2.06
CA LEU A 120 2.05 -15.94 -3.46
C LEU A 120 1.17 -14.95 -4.22
N ILE A 121 0.02 -14.55 -3.65
CA ILE A 121 -0.85 -13.54 -4.26
C ILE A 121 -0.11 -12.21 -4.43
N TRP A 122 0.68 -11.80 -3.44
CA TRP A 122 1.49 -10.60 -3.54
C TRP A 122 2.52 -10.67 -4.68
N VAL A 123 3.24 -11.80 -4.81
CA VAL A 123 4.22 -11.99 -5.90
C VAL A 123 3.55 -11.91 -7.25
N VAL A 124 2.39 -12.55 -7.43
CA VAL A 124 1.62 -12.50 -8.69
C VAL A 124 1.17 -11.07 -9.01
N GLN A 125 0.67 -10.33 -8.02
CA GLN A 125 0.29 -8.92 -8.17
C GLN A 125 1.49 -8.04 -8.55
N ALA A 126 2.61 -8.20 -7.85
CA ALA A 126 3.83 -7.45 -8.11
C ALA A 126 4.38 -7.75 -9.52
N ALA A 127 4.40 -9.02 -9.92
CA ALA A 127 4.83 -9.42 -11.26
C ALA A 127 3.96 -8.79 -12.35
N GLY A 128 2.63 -8.81 -12.18
CA GLY A 128 1.69 -8.16 -13.10
C GLY A 128 1.91 -6.65 -13.20
N PHE A 129 2.12 -5.98 -12.05
CA PHE A 129 2.44 -4.55 -12.02
C PHE A 129 3.76 -4.26 -12.74
N HIS A 130 4.84 -4.96 -12.41
CA HIS A 130 6.14 -4.74 -13.04
C HIS A 130 6.10 -4.99 -14.56
N LEU A 131 5.41 -6.05 -14.99
CA LEU A 131 5.20 -6.32 -16.42
C LEU A 131 4.48 -5.16 -17.10
N ALA A 132 3.40 -4.64 -16.52
CA ALA A 132 2.70 -3.51 -17.13
C ALA A 132 3.55 -2.23 -17.11
N TYR A 133 4.19 -1.93 -15.98
CA TYR A 133 4.95 -0.70 -15.79
C TYR A 133 6.20 -0.64 -16.67
N THR A 134 6.88 -1.76 -16.91
CA THR A 134 8.07 -1.80 -17.76
C THR A 134 7.75 -1.69 -19.25
N TRP A 135 6.58 -2.16 -19.69
CA TRP A 135 6.21 -2.13 -21.12
C TRP A 135 5.39 -0.90 -21.52
N PHE A 136 4.63 -0.31 -20.60
CA PHE A 136 3.70 0.78 -20.89
C PHE A 136 3.98 2.08 -20.13
N GLY A 137 4.89 2.08 -19.15
CA GLY A 137 5.31 3.26 -18.38
C GLY A 137 6.63 3.82 -18.88
#